data_AF-A0A419FVR2-F1
#
_entry.id   AF-A0A419FVR2-F1
#
_cell.length_a   1.000
_cell.length_b   1.000
_cell.length_c   1.000
_cell.angle_alpha   90.00
_cell.angle_beta   90.00
_cell.angle_gamma   90.00
#
_symmetry.space_group_name_H-M   'P 1'
#
loop_
_entity.id
_entity.type
_entity.pdbx_description
1 polymer ?
#
loop_
_entity_poly.entity_id
_entity_poly.type
_entity_poly.pdbx_seq_one_letter_code
_entity_poly.pdbx_strand_id
1 'polypeptide(L)'
;MDDKTIIKMLAPYNPWWTHKKGSWREDIPPFKRVIVERILSDIEELPQIISVTGPRRVGKTTALRQVICHLLDMMKLSPERILYFSFDDPEVFASQDVQRKMFDKLVEYAEANPY
;
A
#
# COMPACT_ATOMS: atom_id res chain seq x y z
N MET A 1 -7.55 -14.27 15.95
CA MET A 1 -6.98 -14.51 14.61
C MET A 1 -5.46 -14.59 14.71
N ASP A 2 -4.85 -15.55 14.01
CA ASP A 2 -3.40 -15.76 13.94
C ASP A 2 -2.77 -14.95 12.79
N ASP A 3 -1.45 -14.78 12.82
CA ASP A 3 -0.71 -14.00 11.81
C ASP A 3 -0.87 -14.56 10.39
N LYS A 4 -0.96 -15.90 10.27
CA LYS A 4 -1.15 -16.58 8.98
C LYS A 4 -2.48 -16.22 8.33
N THR A 5 -3.55 -16.09 9.10
CA THR A 5 -4.85 -15.67 8.57
C THR A 5 -4.81 -14.24 8.08
N ILE A 6 -4.19 -13.33 8.85
CA ILE A 6 -4.04 -11.92 8.44
C ILE A 6 -3.26 -11.81 7.12
N ILE A 7 -2.13 -12.51 7.00
CA ILE A 7 -1.33 -12.51 5.75
C ILE A 7 -2.15 -13.02 4.57
N LYS A 8 -2.93 -14.10 4.76
CA LYS A 8 -3.81 -14.62 3.70
C LYS A 8 -4.87 -13.61 3.26
N MET A 9 -5.42 -12.83 4.19
CA MET A 9 -6.40 -11.78 3.89
C MET A 9 -5.78 -10.59 3.16
N LEU A 10 -4.52 -10.25 3.46
CA LEU A 10 -3.82 -9.14 2.81
C LEU A 10 -3.20 -9.51 1.46
N ALA A 11 -2.87 -10.78 1.22
CA ALA A 11 -2.18 -11.20 -0.01
C ALA A 11 -2.88 -10.77 -1.33
N PRO A 12 -4.23 -10.81 -1.46
CA PRO A 12 -4.92 -10.33 -2.66
C PRO A 12 -4.69 -8.84 -2.96
N TYR A 13 -4.51 -8.03 -1.91
CA TYR A 13 -4.22 -6.60 -2.01
C TYR A 13 -2.76 -6.30 -2.35
N ASN A 14 -1.86 -7.25 -2.06
CA ASN A 14 -0.42 -7.08 -2.14
C ASN A 14 0.22 -8.12 -3.08
N PRO A 15 -0.23 -8.23 -4.34
CA PRO A 15 0.23 -9.26 -5.27
C PRO A 15 1.73 -9.19 -5.59
N TRP A 16 2.40 -8.06 -5.31
CA TRP A 16 3.86 -7.93 -5.47
C TRP A 16 4.66 -8.76 -4.47
N TRP A 17 4.08 -9.20 -3.34
CA TRP A 17 4.76 -10.07 -2.37
C TRP A 17 5.22 -11.39 -3.00
N THR A 18 4.45 -11.93 -3.95
CA THR A 18 4.79 -13.17 -4.66
C THR A 18 5.12 -12.93 -6.13
N HIS A 19 4.50 -11.94 -6.77
CA HIS A 19 4.57 -11.71 -8.21
C HIS A 19 4.95 -10.26 -8.54
N LYS A 20 6.26 -9.96 -8.56
CA LYS A 20 6.79 -8.62 -8.85
C LYS A 20 6.28 -8.01 -10.17
N LYS A 21 6.04 -8.84 -11.20
CA LYS A 21 5.55 -8.45 -12.54
C LYS A 21 4.27 -9.21 -12.93
N GLY A 22 3.33 -9.36 -12.01
CA GLY A 22 2.07 -10.07 -12.26
C GLY A 22 1.03 -9.25 -13.03
N SER A 23 -0.07 -9.90 -13.39
CA SER A 23 -1.24 -9.32 -14.09
C SER A 23 -1.91 -8.18 -13.33
N TRP A 24 -1.62 -8.03 -12.03
CA TRP A 24 -2.07 -6.91 -11.20
C TRP A 24 -1.62 -5.54 -11.70
N ARG A 25 -0.81 -5.44 -12.76
CA ARG A 25 -0.42 -4.17 -13.38
C ARG A 25 -1.16 -3.86 -14.68
N GLU A 26 -1.90 -4.81 -15.24
CA GLU A 26 -2.50 -4.71 -16.58
C GLU A 26 -3.55 -3.59 -16.69
N ASP A 27 -4.25 -3.29 -15.61
CA ASP A 27 -5.25 -2.23 -15.50
C ASP A 27 -4.65 -0.88 -15.05
N ILE A 28 -3.33 -0.78 -14.89
CA ILE A 28 -2.66 0.49 -14.63
C ILE A 28 -2.48 1.23 -15.97
N PRO A 29 -3.03 2.44 -16.13
CA PRO A 29 -2.91 3.16 -17.38
C PRO A 29 -1.46 3.58 -17.65
N PRO A 30 -1.07 3.70 -18.93
CA PRO A 30 0.30 4.04 -19.34
C PRO A 30 0.69 5.50 -19.03
N PHE A 31 -0.29 6.38 -18.79
CA PHE A 31 -0.03 7.77 -18.40
C PHE A 31 0.12 7.90 -16.88
N LYS A 32 1.03 8.76 -16.43
CA LYS A 32 1.26 9.03 -15.01
C LYS A 32 0.27 10.08 -14.49
N ARG A 33 -0.35 9.84 -13.35
CA ARG A 33 -1.18 10.87 -12.66
C ARG A 33 -0.26 11.97 -12.13
N VAL A 34 -0.65 13.24 -12.30
CA VAL A 34 0.15 14.41 -11.90
C VAL A 34 0.56 14.36 -10.42
N ILE A 35 -0.32 13.86 -9.56
CA ILE A 35 -0.07 13.79 -8.11
C ILE A 35 1.02 12.79 -7.71
N VAL A 36 1.39 11.84 -8.59
CA VAL A 36 2.34 10.77 -8.25
C VAL A 36 3.72 11.32 -7.95
N GLU A 37 4.22 12.28 -8.73
CA GLU A 37 5.54 12.88 -8.48
C GLU A 37 5.58 13.57 -7.12
N ARG A 38 4.50 14.28 -6.78
CA ARG A 38 4.40 14.95 -5.49
C ARG A 38 4.41 13.96 -4.32
N ILE A 39 3.65 12.87 -4.43
CA ILE A 39 3.64 11.83 -3.39
C ILE A 39 5.04 11.21 -3.23
N LEU A 40 5.75 10.95 -4.33
CA LEU A 40 7.10 10.40 -4.26
C LEU A 40 8.10 11.36 -3.61
N SER A 41 8.06 12.65 -3.97
CA SER A 41 8.86 13.70 -3.30
C SER A 41 8.58 13.73 -1.80
N ASP A 42 7.29 13.76 -1.42
CA ASP A 42 6.87 13.81 -0.02
C ASP A 42 7.33 12.54 0.74
N ILE A 43 7.34 11.36 0.12
CA ILE A 43 7.83 10.10 0.72
C ILE A 43 9.36 10.16 0.96
N GLU A 44 10.12 10.70 0.02
CA GLU A 44 11.58 10.76 0.13
C GLU A 44 12.06 11.83 1.12
N GLU A 45 11.38 12.98 1.16
CA GLU A 45 11.79 14.13 1.94
C GLU A 45 11.32 14.07 3.39
N LEU A 46 10.19 13.40 3.67
CA LEU A 46 9.47 13.56 4.92
C LEU A 46 9.10 12.22 5.58
N PRO A 47 9.52 11.99 6.84
CA PRO A 47 9.14 10.83 7.63
C PRO A 47 7.69 10.93 8.18
N GLN A 48 6.70 11.28 7.35
CA GLN A 48 5.34 11.58 7.81
C GLN A 48 4.23 10.89 7.01
N ILE A 49 3.03 10.88 7.58
CA ILE A 49 1.83 10.40 6.90
C ILE A 49 1.42 11.39 5.80
N ILE A 50 1.19 10.89 4.59
CA ILE A 50 0.71 11.69 3.44
C ILE A 50 -0.78 11.42 3.21
N SER A 51 -1.58 12.48 3.20
CA SER A 51 -3.02 12.40 2.90
C SER A 51 -3.33 12.85 1.48
N VAL A 52 -3.80 11.93 0.63
CA VAL A 52 -4.19 12.20 -0.76
C VAL A 52 -5.70 12.45 -0.82
N THR A 53 -6.12 13.72 -0.92
CA THR A 53 -7.53 14.13 -0.89
C THR A 53 -8.06 14.53 -2.28
N GLY A 54 -9.39 14.58 -2.42
CA GLY A 54 -10.06 15.04 -3.64
C GLY A 54 -11.36 14.29 -3.95
N PRO A 55 -12.13 14.71 -4.98
CA PRO A 55 -13.43 14.13 -5.32
C PRO A 55 -13.41 12.62 -5.58
N ARG A 56 -14.57 11.94 -5.45
CA ARG A 56 -14.70 10.52 -5.82
C ARG A 56 -14.35 10.33 -7.30
N ARG A 57 -13.69 9.22 -7.63
CA ARG A 57 -13.36 8.78 -9.01
C ARG A 57 -12.37 9.65 -9.81
N VAL A 58 -11.58 10.51 -9.16
CA VAL A 58 -10.49 11.28 -9.84
C VAL A 58 -9.20 10.47 -10.08
N GLY A 59 -9.19 9.18 -9.77
CA GLY A 59 -8.03 8.30 -10.01
C GLY A 59 -7.00 8.25 -8.88
N LYS A 60 -7.38 8.57 -7.62
CA LYS A 60 -6.49 8.47 -6.45
C LYS A 60 -5.93 7.06 -6.24
N THR A 61 -6.78 6.03 -6.35
CA THR A 61 -6.36 4.62 -6.28
C THR A 61 -5.35 4.29 -7.38
N THR A 62 -5.56 4.79 -8.60
CA THR A 62 -4.60 4.64 -9.69
C THR A 62 -3.27 5.30 -9.35
N ALA A 63 -3.28 6.51 -8.76
CA ALA A 63 -2.06 7.19 -8.33
C ALA A 63 -1.29 6.38 -7.27
N LEU A 64 -1.97 5.86 -6.24
CA LEU A 64 -1.35 5.01 -5.22
C LEU A 64 -0.71 3.75 -5.84
N ARG A 65 -1.38 3.10 -6.78
CA ARG A 65 -0.83 1.93 -7.49
C ARG A 65 0.39 2.29 -8.35
N GLN A 66 0.37 3.46 -9.00
CA GLN A 66 1.53 3.98 -9.73
C GLN A 66 2.72 4.30 -8.80
N VAL A 67 2.46 4.84 -7.60
CA VAL A 67 3.48 5.01 -6.54
C VAL A 67 4.08 3.65 -6.17
N ILE A 68 3.27 2.64 -5.88
CA ILE A 68 3.74 1.28 -5.57
C ILE A 68 4.64 0.73 -6.68
N CYS A 69 4.24 0.85 -7.95
CA CYS A 69 5.09 0.43 -9.06
C CYS A 69 6.43 1.18 -9.09
N HIS A 70 6.43 2.49 -8.84
CA HIS A 70 7.65 3.28 -8.79
C HIS A 70 8.58 2.86 -7.63
N LEU A 71 8.03 2.67 -6.43
CA LEU A 71 8.76 2.20 -5.26
C LEU A 71 9.43 0.84 -5.51
N LEU A 72 8.72 -0.09 -6.17
CA LEU A 72 9.25 -1.42 -6.51
C LEU A 72 10.30 -1.37 -7.62
N ASP A 73 10.03 -0.62 -8.70
CA ASP A 73 10.81 -0.72 -9.93
C ASP A 73 11.97 0.25 -10.00
N MET A 74 11.79 1.47 -9.50
CA MET A 74 12.78 2.54 -9.58
C MET A 74 13.60 2.59 -8.30
N MET A 75 12.95 2.61 -7.14
CA MET A 75 13.64 2.65 -5.84
C MET A 75 14.10 1.27 -5.35
N LYS A 76 13.67 0.19 -6.02
CA LYS A 76 14.04 -1.20 -5.68
C LYS A 76 13.73 -1.60 -4.24
N LEU A 77 12.67 -1.04 -3.65
CA LEU A 77 12.25 -1.44 -2.31
C LEU A 77 11.84 -2.91 -2.27
N SER A 78 12.18 -3.58 -1.16
CA SER A 78 11.72 -4.95 -0.90
C SER A 78 10.18 -4.98 -0.90
N PRO A 79 9.54 -5.92 -1.63
CA PRO A 79 8.08 -6.02 -1.71
C PRO A 79 7.37 -6.03 -0.36
N GLU A 80 8.00 -6.63 0.65
CA GLU A 80 7.49 -6.79 2.01
C GLU A 80 7.44 -5.48 2.79
N ARG A 81 8.17 -4.44 2.33
CA ARG A 81 8.12 -3.07 2.89
C ARG A 81 6.94 -2.26 2.38
N ILE A 82 6.17 -2.79 1.43
CA ILE A 82 5.02 -2.10 0.85
C ILE A 82 3.76 -2.89 1.20
N LEU A 83 2.86 -2.24 1.95
CA LEU A 83 1.54 -2.75 2.30
C LEU A 83 0.46 -1.81 1.75
N TYR A 84 -0.53 -2.41 1.10
CA TYR A 84 -1.76 -1.79 0.63
C TYR A 84 -2.94 -2.60 1.12
N PHE A 85 -4.01 -1.92 1.50
CA PHE A 85 -5.29 -2.53 1.84
C PHE A 85 -6.40 -1.50 1.72
N SER A 86 -7.63 -1.98 1.55
CA SER A 86 -8.82 -1.13 1.54
C SER A 86 -9.56 -1.25 2.87
N PHE A 87 -9.92 -0.13 3.47
CA PHE A 87 -10.81 -0.11 4.63
C PHE A 87 -12.26 -0.45 4.28
N ASP A 88 -12.61 -0.43 2.99
CA ASP A 88 -13.96 -0.73 2.51
C ASP A 88 -14.22 -2.23 2.30
N ASP A 89 -13.21 -3.10 2.42
CA ASP A 89 -13.39 -4.55 2.23
C ASP A 89 -14.04 -5.19 3.47
N PRO A 90 -15.22 -5.81 3.35
CA PRO A 90 -15.89 -6.49 4.45
C PRO A 90 -15.06 -7.58 5.11
N GLU A 91 -14.19 -8.31 4.41
CA GLU A 91 -13.33 -9.32 5.04
C GLU A 91 -12.29 -8.65 5.94
N VAL A 92 -11.67 -7.55 5.49
CA VAL A 92 -10.76 -6.74 6.31
C VAL A 92 -11.52 -6.01 7.43
N PHE A 93 -12.79 -5.65 7.19
CA PHE A 93 -13.65 -4.88 8.08
C PHE A 93 -14.50 -5.74 9.04
N ALA A 94 -14.61 -7.05 8.81
CA ALA A 94 -15.52 -7.94 9.54
C ALA A 94 -15.18 -8.08 11.03
N SER A 95 -14.00 -7.63 11.47
CA SER A 95 -13.61 -7.69 12.86
C SER A 95 -12.74 -6.48 13.24
N GLN A 96 -13.24 -5.67 14.17
CA GLN A 96 -12.48 -4.57 14.77
C GLN A 96 -11.17 -5.07 15.42
N ASP A 97 -11.17 -6.30 15.94
CA ASP A 97 -9.97 -6.92 16.50
C ASP A 97 -8.88 -7.15 15.45
N VAL A 98 -9.26 -7.47 14.21
CA VAL A 98 -8.29 -7.66 13.11
C VAL A 98 -7.66 -6.33 12.75
N GLN A 99 -8.47 -5.28 12.61
CA GLN A 99 -7.97 -3.93 12.30
C GLN A 99 -6.99 -3.45 13.36
N ARG A 100 -7.36 -3.59 14.64
CA ARG A 100 -6.51 -3.21 15.76
C ARG A 100 -5.19 -3.98 15.72
N LYS A 101 -5.22 -5.30 15.60
CA LYS A 101 -4.00 -6.12 15.52
C LYS A 101 -3.10 -5.77 14.34
N MET A 102 -3.69 -5.46 13.18
CA MET A 102 -2.90 -5.03 12.02
C MET A 102 -2.21 -3.69 12.29
N PHE A 103 -2.95 -2.74 12.86
CA PHE A 103 -2.40 -1.42 13.18
C PHE A 103 -1.31 -1.52 14.26
N ASP A 104 -1.55 -2.27 15.33
CA ASP A 104 -0.58 -2.51 16.41
C ASP A 104 0.72 -3.09 15.84
N LYS A 105 0.63 -4.12 14.97
CA LYS A 105 1.82 -4.71 14.31
C LYS A 105 2.53 -3.73 13.37
N LEU A 106 1.79 -2.86 12.67
CA LEU A 106 2.38 -1.84 11.82
C LEU A 106 3.17 -0.81 12.65
N VAL A 107 2.61 -0.39 13.79
CA VAL A 107 3.28 0.52 14.73
C VAL A 107 4.52 -0.16 15.31
N GLU A 108 4.40 -1.39 15.82
CA GLU A 108 5.54 -2.16 16.34
C GLU A 108 6.66 -2.30 15.31
N TYR A 109 6.32 -2.59 14.05
CA TYR A 109 7.30 -2.68 12.97
C TYR A 109 7.98 -1.34 12.69
N ALA A 110 7.22 -0.24 12.66
CA ALA A 110 7.75 1.10 12.42
C ALA A 110 8.68 1.56 13.57
N GLU A 111 8.32 1.27 14.81
CA GLU A 111 9.14 1.57 16.00
C GLU A 111 10.43 0.74 16.03
N ALA A 112 10.38 -0.52 15.62
CA ALA A 112 11.54 -1.40 15.57
C ALA A 112 12.49 -1.10 14.40
N ASN A 113 12.02 -0.37 13.37
CA ASN A 113 12.80 -0.04 12.17
C ASN A 113 12.72 1.48 11.86
N PRO A 114 13.25 2.34 12.74
CA PRO A 114 13.26 3.78 12.51
C PRO A 114 14.26 4.11 11.39
N TYR A 115 13.72 4.44 10.21
CA TYR A 115 14.39 4.93 8.98
C TYR A 115 15.67 4.19 8.56
#